data_AF-Q5BSI8-F1
#
_entry.id   AF-Q5BSI8-F1
#
_cell.length_a   1.000
_cell.length_b   1.000
_cell.length_c   1.000
_cell.angle_alpha   90.00
_cell.angle_beta   90.00
_cell.angle_gamma   90.00
#
_symmetry.space_group_name_H-M   'P 1'
#
loop_
_entity.id
_entity.type
_entity.pdbx_description
1 polymer ?
#
loop_
_entity_poly.entity_id
_entity_poly.type
_entity_poly.pdbx_seq_one_letter_code
_entity_poly.pdbx_strand_id
1 'polypeptide(L)'
;MSNLPIYVFSGPSGAGKSTVLQMLMEKFPNNFGFSVSHTTRKPRPGEKDGIDYHFTDRDTFLSEISEGKFLEYAEFAGNIYGTSRS
;
A
#
# COMPACT_ATOMS: atom_id res chain seq x y z
N MET A 1 16.13 6.44 14.42
CA MET A 1 15.33 5.43 13.72
C MET A 1 16.26 4.30 13.36
N SER A 2 15.96 3.06 13.75
CA SER A 2 16.69 1.89 13.27
C SER A 2 16.54 1.84 11.75
N ASN A 3 17.65 1.65 11.03
CA ASN A 3 17.65 1.56 9.58
C ASN A 3 17.19 0.16 9.16
N LEU A 4 15.90 -0.13 9.36
CA LEU A 4 15.32 -1.43 9.01
C LEU A 4 15.20 -1.54 7.48
N PRO A 5 15.59 -2.67 6.89
CA PRO A 5 15.48 -2.87 5.44
C PRO A 5 14.02 -2.96 4.99
N ILE A 6 13.72 -2.40 3.83
CA ILE A 6 12.43 -2.55 3.14
C ILE A 6 12.51 -3.77 2.22
N TYR A 7 11.50 -4.63 2.29
CA TYR A 7 11.36 -5.79 1.41
C TYR A 7 10.24 -5.53 0.40
N VAL A 8 10.56 -5.63 -0.88
CA VAL A 8 9.60 -5.40 -1.98
C VAL A 8 9.32 -6.72 -2.69
N PHE A 9 8.05 -7.13 -2.71
CA PHE A 9 7.58 -8.31 -3.44
C PHE A 9 6.88 -7.85 -4.71
N SER A 10 7.51 -8.09 -5.87
CA SER A 10 6.99 -7.70 -7.18
C SER A 10 6.71 -8.90 -8.07
N GLY A 11 5.81 -8.74 -9.05
CA GLY A 11 5.35 -9.80 -9.94
C GLY A 11 3.93 -9.55 -10.46
N PRO A 12 3.50 -10.22 -11.54
CA PRO A 12 2.20 -9.97 -12.17
C PRO A 12 1.03 -10.35 -11.25
N SER A 13 -0.19 -9.91 -11.62
CA SER A 13 -1.41 -10.37 -10.95
C SER A 13 -1.50 -11.90 -11.00
N GLY A 14 -1.92 -12.53 -9.90
CA GLY A 14 -1.99 -13.99 -9.79
C GLY A 14 -0.68 -14.69 -9.42
N ALA A 15 0.47 -13.99 -9.33
CA ALA A 15 1.76 -14.61 -9.00
C ALA A 15 1.94 -15.09 -7.54
N GLY A 16 0.91 -15.00 -6.68
CA GLY A 16 0.97 -15.46 -5.29
C GLY A 16 1.62 -14.50 -4.29
N LYS A 17 1.87 -13.23 -4.66
CA LYS A 17 2.52 -12.22 -3.78
C LYS A 17 1.83 -12.07 -2.43
N SER A 18 0.51 -11.92 -2.42
CA SER A 18 -0.28 -11.76 -1.19
C SER A 18 -0.21 -13.01 -0.30
N THR A 19 -0.15 -14.20 -0.89
CA THR A 19 0.00 -15.46 -0.16
C THR A 19 1.34 -15.50 0.58
N VAL A 20 2.44 -15.13 -0.09
CA VAL A 20 3.76 -15.07 0.55
C VAL A 20 3.79 -14.04 1.68
N LEU A 21 3.20 -12.86 1.46
CA LEU A 21 3.09 -11.82 2.49
C LEU A 21 2.30 -12.31 3.71
N GLN A 22 1.15 -12.95 3.50
CA GLN A 22 0.35 -13.51 4.59
C GLN A 22 1.16 -14.54 5.39
N MET A 23 1.82 -15.48 4.72
CA MET A 23 2.65 -16.49 5.36
C MET A 23 3.81 -15.87 6.17
N LEU A 24 4.42 -14.78 5.68
CA LEU A 24 5.48 -14.07 6.39
C LEU A 24 4.96 -13.41 7.67
N MET A 25 3.82 -12.70 7.59
CA MET A 25 3.22 -12.03 8.75
C MET A 25 2.76 -13.05 9.81
N GLU A 26 2.19 -14.20 9.39
CA GLU A 26 1.78 -15.28 10.29
C GLU A 26 2.97 -15.96 10.97
N LYS A 27 4.04 -16.25 10.21
CA LYS A 27 5.22 -16.95 10.73
C LYS A 27 6.10 -16.07 11.61
N PHE A 28 6.11 -14.76 11.38
CA PHE A 28 6.98 -13.81 12.06
C PHE A 28 6.22 -12.55 12.52
N PRO A 29 5.22 -12.70 13.43
CA PRO A 29 4.25 -11.64 13.73
C PRO A 29 4.85 -10.38 14.38
N ASN A 30 6.05 -10.47 14.94
CA ASN A 30 6.73 -9.35 15.62
C ASN A 30 7.93 -8.80 14.84
N ASN A 31 8.19 -9.29 13.63
CA ASN A 31 9.39 -8.95 12.86
C ASN A 31 9.08 -8.03 11.68
N PHE A 32 7.85 -8.01 11.21
CA PHE A 32 7.44 -7.27 10.02
C PHE A 32 6.27 -6.35 10.31
N GLY A 33 6.33 -5.14 9.76
CA GLY A 33 5.17 -4.30 9.53
C GLY A 33 4.71 -4.44 8.07
N PHE A 34 3.40 -4.38 7.84
CA PHE A 34 2.86 -4.31 6.50
C PHE A 34 2.65 -2.83 6.10
N SER A 35 3.17 -2.44 4.94
CA SER A 35 2.93 -1.10 4.40
C SER A 35 1.57 -1.07 3.70
N VAL A 36 0.66 -0.24 4.19
CA VAL A 36 -0.68 -0.05 3.62
C VAL A 36 -0.62 1.11 2.62
N SER A 37 -0.90 0.84 1.35
CA SER A 37 -0.92 1.87 0.31
C SER A 37 -2.16 2.77 0.40
N HIS A 38 -2.11 3.94 -0.21
CA HIS A 38 -3.25 4.82 -0.42
C HIS A 38 -3.94 4.50 -1.75
N THR A 39 -5.24 4.81 -1.85
CA THR A 39 -5.95 4.78 -3.13
C THR A 39 -7.09 5.80 -3.22
N THR A 40 -7.35 6.31 -4.43
CA THR A 40 -8.52 7.16 -4.74
C THR A 40 -9.79 6.36 -5.01
N ARG A 41 -9.69 5.03 -5.08
CA ARG A 41 -10.83 4.15 -5.30
C ARG A 41 -11.71 4.15 -4.05
N LYS A 42 -13.03 4.15 -4.23
CA LYS A 42 -13.94 3.93 -3.09
C LYS A 42 -13.76 2.53 -2.48
N PRO A 43 -13.86 2.38 -1.15
CA PRO A 43 -13.82 1.08 -0.50
C PRO A 43 -14.95 0.17 -1.01
N ARG A 44 -14.64 -1.10 -1.22
CA ARG A 44 -15.61 -2.17 -1.50
C ARG A 44 -16.26 -2.64 -0.20
N PRO A 45 -17.44 -3.29 -0.27
CA PRO A 45 -18.05 -3.88 0.92
C PRO A 45 -17.07 -4.82 1.65
N GLY A 46 -16.82 -4.54 2.92
CA GLY A 46 -15.92 -5.31 3.78
C GLY A 46 -14.49 -4.76 3.90
N GLU A 47 -14.06 -3.88 3.00
CA GLU A 47 -12.76 -3.21 3.13
C GLU A 47 -12.78 -2.17 4.26
N LYS A 48 -11.65 -2.03 4.95
CA LYS A 48 -11.46 -1.14 6.09
C LYS A 48 -10.32 -0.17 5.82
N ASP A 49 -10.58 1.10 6.10
CA ASP A 49 -9.59 2.16 6.01
C ASP A 49 -8.43 1.93 6.98
N GLY A 50 -7.21 2.16 6.50
CA GLY A 50 -5.97 1.91 7.22
C GLY A 50 -5.59 0.43 7.39
N ILE A 51 -6.34 -0.49 6.80
CA ILE A 51 -6.04 -1.93 6.80
C ILE A 51 -5.84 -2.41 5.37
N ASP A 52 -6.85 -2.25 4.52
CA ASP A 52 -6.78 -2.68 3.11
C ASP A 52 -6.08 -1.61 2.27
N TYR A 53 -6.49 -0.36 2.46
CA TYR A 53 -5.88 0.84 1.90
C TYR A 53 -6.14 2.01 2.84
N HIS A 54 -5.38 3.09 2.67
CA HIS A 54 -5.82 4.43 3.06
C HIS A 54 -6.66 5.01 1.91
N PHE A 55 -7.97 5.09 2.13
CA PHE A 55 -8.90 5.58 1.12
C PHE A 55 -8.95 7.11 1.18
N THR A 56 -8.65 7.76 0.06
CA THR A 56 -8.65 9.21 -0.07
C THR A 56 -9.37 9.64 -1.34
N ASP A 57 -9.60 10.93 -1.54
CA ASP A 57 -10.10 11.47 -2.80
C ASP A 57 -8.94 11.83 -3.75
N ARG A 58 -9.26 12.05 -5.02
CA ARG A 58 -8.24 12.30 -6.07
C ARG A 58 -7.52 13.63 -5.87
N ASP A 59 -8.21 14.68 -5.45
CA ASP A 59 -7.61 16.01 -5.31
C ASP A 59 -6.62 16.03 -4.16
N THR A 60 -6.99 15.42 -3.03
CA THR A 60 -6.09 15.20 -1.90
C THR A 60 -4.86 14.40 -2.32
N PHE A 61 -5.04 13.26 -3.00
CA PHE A 61 -3.90 12.43 -3.44
C PHE A 61 -2.94 13.22 -4.34
N LEU A 62 -3.46 13.98 -5.31
CA LEU A 62 -2.64 14.77 -6.23
C LEU A 62 -1.88 15.90 -5.51
N SER A 63 -2.50 16.54 -4.51
CA SER A 63 -1.79 17.51 -3.65
C SER A 63 -0.62 16.86 -2.95
N GLU A 64 -0.83 15.67 -2.36
CA GLU A 64 0.21 14.96 -1.62
C GLU A 64 1.35 14.43 -2.50
N ILE A 65 1.06 14.08 -3.77
CA ILE A 65 2.11 13.83 -4.77
C ILE A 65 2.97 15.09 -4.96
N SER A 66 2.35 16.25 -5.12
CA SER A 66 3.08 17.52 -5.32
C SER A 66 3.94 17.91 -4.11
N GLU A 67 3.52 17.51 -2.92
CA GLU A 67 4.25 17.68 -1.66
C GLU A 67 5.36 16.63 -1.45
N GLY A 68 5.50 15.67 -2.37
CA GLY A 68 6.54 14.63 -2.29
C GLY A 68 6.30 13.56 -1.23
N LYS A 69 5.05 13.39 -0.77
CA LYS A 69 4.69 12.46 0.32
C LYS A 69 4.70 10.98 -0.07
N PHE A 70 4.75 10.66 -1.36
CA PHE A 70 4.77 9.28 -1.86
C PHE A 70 6.17 8.82 -2.27
N LEU A 71 6.47 7.54 -2.01
CA LEU A 71 7.64 6.83 -2.54
C LEU A 71 7.42 6.40 -3.99
N GLU A 72 6.21 5.94 -4.29
CA GLU A 72 5.75 5.54 -5.62
C GLU A 72 4.25 5.77 -5.76
N TYR A 73 3.78 5.91 -6.99
CA TYR A 73 2.36 5.90 -7.33
C TYR A 73 2.14 5.46 -8.78
N ALA A 74 0.95 4.95 -9.05
CA ALA A 74 0.50 4.56 -10.39
C ALA A 74 -1.02 4.74 -10.55
N GLU A 75 -1.46 5.01 -11.78
CA GLU A 75 -2.88 5.01 -12.12
C GLU A 75 -3.30 3.67 -12.75
N PHE A 76 -4.37 3.08 -12.23
CA PHE A 76 -4.93 1.83 -12.70
C PHE A 76 -6.46 1.87 -12.66
N ALA A 77 -7.10 1.52 -13.78
CA ALA A 77 -8.55 1.50 -13.91
C ALA A 77 -9.24 2.82 -13.44
N GLY A 78 -8.62 3.97 -13.75
CA GLY A 78 -9.13 5.30 -13.39
C GLY A 78 -8.95 5.72 -11.93
N ASN A 79 -8.25 4.91 -11.12
CA ASN A 79 -7.92 5.25 -9.73
C ASN A 79 -6.41 5.31 -9.53
N ILE A 80 -5.96 6.17 -8.63
CA ILE A 80 -4.55 6.30 -8.27
C ILE A 80 -4.29 5.42 -7.04
N TYR A 81 -3.12 4.79 -7.02
CA TYR A 81 -2.60 4.00 -5.91
C TYR A 81 -1.18 4.46 -5.63
N GLY A 82 -0.75 4.41 -4.36
CA GLY A 82 0.65 4.72 -4.04
C GLY A 82 1.02 4.46 -2.60
N THR A 83 2.32 4.30 -2.37
CA THR A 83 2.88 4.00 -1.05
C THR A 83 3.53 5.25 -0.46
N SER A 84 3.08 5.68 0.72
CA SER A 84 3.56 6.88 1.40
C SER A 84 4.97 6.71 1.96
N ARG A 85 5.67 7.82 2.22
CA ARG A 85 6.98 7.84 2.89
C ARG A 85 6.92 7.61 4.40
N SER A 86 5.74 7.79 4.99
CA SER A 86 5.46 7.68 6.43
C SER A 86 5.22 6.24 6.87
#